data_AF-A0ABD3UU31-F1
#
_entry.id   AF-A0ABD3UU31-F1
#
_cell.length_a   1.000
_cell.length_b   1.000
_cell.length_c   1.000
_cell.angle_alpha   90.00
_cell.angle_beta   90.00
_cell.angle_gamma   90.00
#
_symmetry.space_group_name_H-M   'P 1'
#
loop_
_entity.id
_entity.type
_entity.pdbx_description
1 polymer ?
#
loop_
_entity_poly.entity_id
_entity_poly.type
_entity_poly.pdbx_seq_one_letter_code
_entity_poly.pdbx_strand_id
1 'polypeptide(L)'
;MEASRLTSVGIPLPAWARFYFYGLHGLLDEILFTAIFDIVFHSAGNRQLKGYSSVFSFFIYGSCSFLVERLYVFLYLRNGIRWYVRLPLYLMVLYLWEFTWGMMLRQFGACSWDYSHYNYNFMGLITLEYAPVWLILCYFQDVLSDFLLSLQIRISGRQEEEKKQC
;
A
#
# COMPACT_ATOMS: atom_id res chain seq x y z
N MET A 1 -43.79 24.34 -2.98
CA MET A 1 -42.82 23.34 -3.49
C MET A 1 -41.47 23.68 -2.88
N GLU A 2 -41.21 23.16 -1.69
CA GLU A 2 -39.94 23.37 -1.01
C GLU A 2 -39.08 22.14 -1.31
N ALA A 3 -38.08 22.32 -2.17
CA ALA A 3 -37.16 21.26 -2.53
C ALA A 3 -36.34 20.88 -1.28
N SER A 4 -36.62 19.70 -0.72
CA SER A 4 -35.85 19.10 0.35
C SER A 4 -34.38 19.00 -0.08
N ARG A 5 -33.56 19.95 0.38
CA ARG A 5 -32.11 19.89 0.20
C ARG A 5 -31.60 18.70 1.00
N LEU A 6 -31.37 17.58 0.31
CA LEU A 6 -30.58 16.47 0.81
C LEU A 6 -29.15 16.97 1.06
N THR A 7 -28.86 17.41 2.29
CA THR A 7 -27.50 17.69 2.73
C THR A 7 -26.78 16.35 2.85
N SER A 8 -26.18 15.91 1.74
CA SER A 8 -25.33 14.73 1.74
C SER A 8 -24.08 15.03 2.57
N VAL A 9 -23.99 14.48 3.78
CA VAL A 9 -22.77 14.54 4.58
C VAL A 9 -21.80 13.51 4.01
N GLY A 10 -20.67 13.98 3.46
CA GLY A 10 -19.58 13.11 3.03
C GLY A 10 -18.72 12.71 4.24
N ILE A 11 -18.58 11.41 4.48
CA ILE A 11 -17.73 10.87 5.56
C ILE A 11 -16.39 10.44 4.93
N PRO A 12 -15.23 10.86 5.45
CA PRO A 12 -13.95 10.40 4.91
C PRO A 12 -13.81 8.89 5.02
N LEU A 13 -13.06 8.29 4.09
CA LEU A 13 -12.83 6.84 4.07
C LEU A 13 -12.19 6.38 5.40
N PRO A 14 -12.82 5.45 6.15
CA PRO A 14 -12.33 5.07 7.47
C PRO A 14 -10.97 4.36 7.38
N ALA A 15 -10.20 4.44 8.47
CA ALA A 15 -8.84 3.91 8.53
C ALA A 15 -8.74 2.41 8.21
N TRP A 16 -9.70 1.60 8.67
CA TRP A 16 -9.72 0.16 8.41
C TRP A 16 -9.91 -0.15 6.91
N ALA A 17 -10.70 0.66 6.20
CA ALA A 17 -10.95 0.47 4.77
C ALA A 17 -9.71 0.80 3.95
N ARG A 18 -8.99 1.87 4.34
CA ARG A 18 -7.70 2.23 3.74
C ARG A 18 -6.63 1.16 3.98
N PHE A 19 -6.53 0.65 5.22
CA PHE A 19 -5.63 -0.46 5.53
C PHE A 19 -5.94 -1.72 4.70
N TYR A 20 -7.21 -2.08 4.59
CA TYR A 20 -7.64 -3.21 3.76
C TYR A 20 -7.27 -3.00 2.28
N PHE A 21 -7.50 -1.80 1.75
CA PHE A 21 -7.11 -1.45 0.38
C PHE A 21 -5.60 -1.57 0.19
N TYR A 22 -4.78 -1.00 1.08
CA TYR A 22 -3.32 -1.11 1.00
C TYR A 22 -2.84 -2.56 1.06
N GLY A 23 -3.41 -3.38 1.94
CA GLY A 23 -3.04 -4.79 2.05
C GLY A 23 -3.35 -5.57 0.77
N LEU A 24 -4.54 -5.37 0.19
CA LEU A 24 -4.89 -5.99 -1.09
C LEU A 24 -4.03 -5.48 -2.25
N HIS A 25 -3.74 -4.19 -2.25
CA HIS A 25 -2.90 -3.58 -3.29
C HIS A 25 -1.48 -4.12 -3.24
N GLY A 26 -0.86 -4.20 -2.05
CA GLY A 26 0.46 -4.80 -1.90
C GLY A 26 0.51 -6.29 -2.27
N LEU A 27 -0.53 -7.06 -1.95
CA LEU A 27 -0.64 -8.45 -2.43
C LEU A 27 -0.66 -8.52 -3.96
N LEU A 28 -1.45 -7.65 -4.60
CA LEU A 28 -1.50 -7.58 -6.05
C LEU A 28 -0.15 -7.21 -6.64
N ASP A 29 0.53 -6.21 -6.07
CA ASP A 29 1.85 -5.77 -6.52
C ASP A 29 2.87 -6.91 -6.45
N GLU A 30 2.88 -7.70 -5.37
CA GLU A 30 3.82 -8.83 -5.24
C GLU A 30 3.51 -9.98 -6.21
N ILE A 31 2.22 -10.30 -6.42
CA ILE A 31 1.81 -11.30 -7.41
C ILE A 31 2.24 -10.83 -8.81
N LEU A 32 2.01 -9.57 -9.16
CA LEU A 32 2.44 -9.02 -10.44
C LEU A 32 3.96 -9.00 -10.57
N PHE A 33 4.66 -8.57 -9.53
CA PHE A 33 6.12 -8.51 -9.51
C PHE A 33 6.73 -9.90 -9.73
N THR A 34 6.29 -10.90 -8.99
CA THR A 34 6.79 -12.28 -9.13
C THR A 34 6.47 -12.89 -10.48
N ALA A 35 5.28 -12.62 -11.04
CA ALA A 35 4.90 -13.07 -12.38
C ALA A 35 5.79 -12.42 -13.47
N ILE A 36 6.04 -11.12 -13.38
CA ILE A 36 6.88 -10.38 -14.33
C ILE A 36 8.34 -10.82 -14.19
N PHE A 37 8.83 -10.95 -12.95
CA PHE A 37 10.20 -11.38 -12.67
C PHE A 37 10.46 -12.76 -13.28
N ASP A 38 9.54 -13.72 -13.14
CA ASP A 38 9.68 -15.04 -13.74
C ASP A 38 9.83 -14.99 -15.26
N ILE A 39 9.01 -14.19 -15.94
CA ILE A 39 9.07 -14.06 -17.40
C ILE A 39 10.34 -13.34 -17.88
N VAL A 40 10.76 -12.30 -17.17
CA VAL A 40 11.89 -11.47 -17.60
C VAL A 40 13.22 -12.15 -17.33
N PHE A 41 13.36 -12.82 -16.18
CA PHE A 41 14.65 -13.34 -15.72
C PHE A 41 14.82 -14.85 -15.89
N HIS A 42 13.76 -15.64 -16.09
CA HIS A 42 13.88 -17.06 -16.43
C HIS A 42 13.60 -17.31 -17.92
N SER A 43 14.57 -17.89 -18.64
CA SER A 43 14.45 -18.20 -20.07
C SER A 43 13.38 -19.26 -20.41
N ALA A 44 12.88 -19.99 -19.40
CA ALA A 44 11.75 -20.92 -19.51
C ALA A 44 10.46 -20.36 -18.89
N GLY A 45 10.39 -19.04 -18.69
CA GLY A 45 9.33 -18.35 -17.96
C GLY A 45 7.93 -18.75 -18.43
N ASN A 46 7.06 -19.03 -17.46
CA ASN A 46 5.74 -19.55 -17.76
C ASN A 46 4.86 -18.43 -18.35
N ARG A 47 4.51 -18.52 -19.64
CA ARG A 47 3.60 -17.57 -20.33
C ARG A 47 2.21 -17.47 -19.69
N GLN A 48 1.89 -18.33 -18.72
CA GLN A 48 0.68 -18.24 -17.91
C GLN A 48 0.69 -17.08 -16.89
N LEU A 49 1.79 -16.33 -16.74
CA LEU A 49 1.88 -15.15 -15.85
C LEU A 49 1.45 -15.46 -14.40
N LYS A 50 1.97 -16.57 -13.85
CA LYS A 50 1.66 -16.98 -12.48
C LYS A 50 2.56 -16.24 -11.49
N GLY A 51 1.95 -15.43 -10.64
CA GLY A 51 2.61 -14.80 -9.50
C GLY A 51 2.34 -15.55 -8.20
N TYR A 52 3.24 -15.38 -7.24
CA TYR A 52 3.15 -15.98 -5.91
C TYR A 52 3.35 -14.90 -4.85
N SER A 53 2.66 -15.07 -3.73
CA SER A 53 2.72 -14.16 -2.60
C SER A 53 2.43 -14.95 -1.32
N SER A 54 2.79 -14.39 -0.17
CA SER A 54 2.48 -14.95 1.15
C SER A 54 1.27 -14.23 1.76
N VAL A 55 0.54 -14.89 2.66
CA VAL A 55 -0.54 -14.21 3.40
C VAL A 55 0.05 -13.09 4.30
N PHE A 56 1.29 -13.23 4.75
CA PHE A 56 1.97 -12.21 5.55
C PHE A 56 2.18 -10.91 4.77
N SER A 57 2.35 -10.99 3.46
CA SER A 57 2.52 -9.84 2.57
C SER A 57 1.36 -8.85 2.65
N PHE A 58 0.12 -9.34 2.83
CA PHE A 58 -1.04 -8.47 3.09
C PHE A 58 -0.81 -7.57 4.30
N PHE A 59 -0.35 -8.15 5.41
CA PHE A 59 -0.14 -7.42 6.66
C PHE A 59 1.10 -6.54 6.60
N ILE A 60 2.17 -7.01 5.97
CA ILE A 60 3.44 -6.29 5.86
C ILE A 60 3.28 -5.05 4.98
N TYR A 61 2.78 -5.23 3.76
CA TYR A 61 2.59 -4.12 2.82
C TYR A 61 1.45 -3.21 3.28
N GLY A 62 0.33 -3.78 3.76
CA GLY A 62 -0.78 -3.00 4.31
C GLY A 62 -0.36 -2.10 5.47
N SER A 63 0.43 -2.63 6.42
CA SER A 63 0.94 -1.83 7.55
C SER A 63 2.01 -0.82 7.14
N CYS A 64 2.89 -1.17 6.20
CA CYS A 64 3.90 -0.25 5.67
C CYS A 64 3.25 0.95 4.98
N SER A 65 2.34 0.71 4.04
CA SER A 65 1.62 1.77 3.33
C SER A 65 0.76 2.61 4.28
N PHE A 66 0.15 2.00 5.30
CA PHE A 66 -0.58 2.74 6.32
C PHE A 66 0.33 3.65 7.16
N LEU A 67 1.55 3.19 7.51
CA LEU A 67 2.54 4.01 8.19
C LEU A 67 3.02 5.17 7.29
N VAL A 68 3.31 4.90 6.02
CA VAL A 68 3.69 5.94 5.04
C VAL A 68 2.57 6.95 4.85
N GLU A 69 1.31 6.54 4.84
CA GLU A 69 0.17 7.46 4.81
C GLU A 69 0.12 8.38 6.04
N ARG A 70 0.45 7.87 7.25
CA ARG A 70 0.56 8.73 8.44
C ARG A 70 1.70 9.73 8.30
N LEU A 71 2.82 9.33 7.71
CA LEU A 71 3.90 10.23 7.37
C LEU A 71 3.47 11.25 6.31
N TYR A 72 2.67 10.87 5.31
CA TYR A 72 2.10 11.79 4.33
C TYR A 72 1.26 12.88 5.02
N VAL A 73 0.33 12.48 5.90
CA VAL A 73 -0.49 13.44 6.65
C VAL A 73 0.38 14.37 7.51
N PHE A 74 1.37 13.82 8.20
CA PHE A 74 2.24 14.61 9.08
C PHE A 74 3.17 15.55 8.29
N LEU A 75 3.88 15.05 7.29
CA LEU A 75 4.90 15.82 6.57
C LEU A 75 4.26 16.82 5.61
N TYR A 76 3.22 16.42 4.87
CA TYR A 76 2.64 17.26 3.83
C TYR A 76 1.40 18.02 4.29
N LEU A 77 0.35 17.33 4.75
CA LEU A 77 -0.90 18.01 5.10
C LEU A 77 -0.76 18.93 6.32
N ARG A 78 0.11 18.59 7.29
CA ARG A 78 0.34 19.44 8.47
C ARG A 78 1.51 20.42 8.32
N ASN A 79 2.60 20.01 7.67
CA ASN A 79 3.86 20.78 7.63
C ASN A 79 4.27 21.28 6.23
N GLY A 80 3.53 20.95 5.17
CA GLY A 80 3.80 21.45 3.81
C GLY A 80 5.13 21.00 3.21
N ILE A 81 5.72 19.91 3.70
CA ILE A 81 7.03 19.42 3.24
C ILE A 81 6.89 18.89 1.80
N ARG A 82 7.82 19.32 0.94
CA ARG A 82 7.84 19.02 -0.49
C ARG A 82 8.17 17.54 -0.75
N TRP A 83 7.65 17.01 -1.86
CA TRP A 83 7.77 15.60 -2.24
C TRP A 83 9.21 15.07 -2.28
N TYR A 84 10.17 15.84 -2.77
CA TYR A 84 11.57 15.39 -2.89
C TYR A 84 12.26 15.15 -1.54
N VAL A 85 11.75 15.69 -0.42
CA VAL A 85 12.22 15.36 0.94
C VAL A 85 11.46 14.16 1.51
N ARG A 86 10.17 14.02 1.15
CA ARG A 86 9.32 12.93 1.63
C ARG A 86 9.72 11.57 1.03
N LEU A 87 10.01 11.50 -0.27
CA LEU A 87 10.30 10.22 -0.93
C LEU A 87 11.53 9.48 -0.35
N PRO A 88 12.67 10.14 -0.07
CA PRO A 88 13.78 9.47 0.60
C PRO A 88 13.41 8.96 2.00
N LEU A 89 12.58 9.70 2.75
CA LEU A 89 12.10 9.25 4.07
C LEU A 89 11.20 8.02 3.96
N TYR A 90 10.30 7.99 2.97
CA TYR A 90 9.47 6.81 2.70
C TYR A 90 10.33 5.60 2.33
N LEU A 91 11.36 5.80 1.50
CA LEU A 91 12.29 4.74 1.13
C LEU A 91 13.03 4.18 2.35
N MET A 92 13.51 5.04 3.25
CA MET A 92 14.15 4.60 4.50
C MET A 92 13.19 3.79 5.37
N VAL A 93 11.94 4.23 5.49
CA VAL A 93 10.89 3.51 6.24
C VAL A 93 10.59 2.17 5.59
N LEU A 94 10.47 2.11 4.27
CA LEU A 94 10.24 0.88 3.51
C LEU A 94 11.34 -0.14 3.79
N TYR A 95 12.61 0.24 3.62
CA TYR A 95 13.74 -0.66 3.87
C TYR A 95 13.81 -1.13 5.33
N LEU A 96 13.56 -0.23 6.29
CA LEU A 96 13.54 -0.60 7.71
C LEU A 96 12.40 -1.59 8.00
N TRP A 97 11.23 -1.37 7.40
CA TRP A 97 10.05 -2.21 7.58
C TRP A 97 10.26 -3.59 6.99
N GLU A 98 10.73 -3.66 5.75
CA GLU A 98 11.06 -4.89 5.03
C GLU A 98 12.12 -5.69 5.78
N PHE A 99 13.20 -5.04 6.24
CA PHE A 99 14.24 -5.69 7.02
C PHE A 99 13.70 -6.25 8.35
N THR A 100 12.87 -5.47 9.07
CA THR A 100 12.30 -5.88 10.36
C THR A 100 11.40 -7.10 10.20
N TRP A 101 10.46 -7.06 9.25
CA TRP A 101 9.57 -8.19 8.98
C TRP A 101 10.32 -9.39 8.40
N GLY A 102 11.33 -9.17 7.56
CA GLY A 102 12.20 -10.22 7.05
C GLY A 102 12.92 -10.95 8.18
N MET A 103 13.48 -10.22 9.15
CA MET A 103 14.09 -10.83 10.34
C MET A 103 13.08 -11.62 11.17
N MET A 104 11.89 -11.06 11.42
CA MET A 104 10.83 -11.73 12.19
C MET A 104 10.36 -13.02 11.51
N LEU A 105 10.02 -12.96 10.22
CA LEU A 105 9.55 -14.13 9.48
C LEU A 105 10.63 -15.20 9.31
N ARG A 106 11.90 -14.79 9.18
CA ARG A 106 13.03 -15.73 9.09
C ARG A 106 13.15 -16.61 10.33
N GLN A 107 12.77 -16.13 11.52
CA GLN A 107 12.78 -16.92 12.76
C GLN A 107 11.78 -18.09 12.72
N PHE A 108 10.71 -17.95 11.93
CA PHE A 108 9.67 -18.97 11.74
C PHE A 108 9.80 -19.75 10.42
N GLY A 109 10.87 -19.50 9.64
CA GLY A 109 11.03 -20.09 8.31
C GLY A 109 9.98 -19.63 7.29
N ALA A 110 9.34 -18.49 7.52
CA ALA A 110 8.22 -17.97 6.73
C ALA A 110 8.62 -16.80 5.81
N CYS A 111 9.90 -16.43 5.77
CA CYS A 111 10.39 -15.34 4.91
C CYS A 111 10.32 -15.78 3.45
N SER A 112 9.51 -15.08 2.64
CA SER A 112 9.26 -15.45 1.24
C SER A 112 10.24 -14.85 0.24
N TRP A 113 11.07 -13.90 0.66
CA TRP A 113 12.06 -13.25 -0.19
C TRP A 113 13.49 -13.55 0.27
N ASP A 114 14.40 -13.63 -0.72
CA ASP A 114 15.83 -13.80 -0.53
C ASP A 114 16.62 -13.04 -1.62
N TYR A 115 17.32 -12.00 -1.19
CA TYR A 115 18.14 -11.13 -2.03
C TYR A 115 19.63 -11.47 -2.00
N SER A 116 20.02 -12.62 -1.44
CA SER A 116 21.44 -13.01 -1.29
C SER A 116 22.22 -13.07 -2.61
N HIS A 117 21.52 -13.15 -3.75
CA HIS A 117 22.09 -13.17 -5.09
C HIS A 117 22.47 -11.79 -5.63
N TYR A 118 22.05 -10.69 -4.98
CA TYR A 118 22.43 -9.32 -5.34
C TYR A 118 23.73 -8.89 -4.65
N ASN A 119 24.49 -7.99 -5.25
CA ASN A 119 25.78 -7.54 -4.72
C ASN A 119 25.61 -6.58 -3.52
N TYR A 120 24.60 -5.72 -3.58
CA TYR A 120 24.31 -4.74 -2.51
C TYR A 120 23.19 -5.21 -1.59
N ASN A 121 23.15 -6.51 -1.30
CA ASN A 121 22.21 -7.08 -0.35
C ASN A 121 22.69 -6.90 1.10
N PHE A 122 21.75 -6.82 2.03
CA PHE A 122 22.04 -6.85 3.46
C PHE A 122 21.33 -8.04 4.10
N MET A 123 22.13 -9.03 4.56
CA MET A 123 21.67 -10.30 5.16
C MET A 123 20.73 -11.13 4.28
N GLY A 124 20.70 -10.85 2.97
CA GLY A 124 19.71 -11.40 2.03
C GLY A 124 18.28 -10.89 2.23
N LEU A 125 18.05 -9.94 3.13
CA LEU A 125 16.70 -9.47 3.52
C LEU A 125 16.26 -8.20 2.79
N ILE A 126 17.20 -7.36 2.40
CA ILE A 126 16.97 -6.17 1.57
C ILE A 126 18.08 -6.04 0.53
N THR A 127 17.82 -5.35 -0.58
CA THR A 127 18.83 -5.00 -1.59
C THR A 127 18.74 -3.54 -2.00
N LEU A 128 19.89 -2.85 -2.03
CA LEU A 128 19.97 -1.46 -2.50
C LEU A 128 19.83 -1.36 -4.03
N GLU A 129 20.00 -2.45 -4.76
CA GLU A 129 19.81 -2.48 -6.22
C GLU A 129 18.36 -2.14 -6.62
N TYR A 130 17.39 -2.39 -5.74
CA TYR A 130 15.99 -2.09 -5.97
C TYR A 130 15.60 -0.65 -5.59
N ALA A 131 16.51 0.15 -5.03
CA ALA A 131 16.22 1.52 -4.61
C ALA A 131 15.54 2.38 -5.71
N PRO A 132 15.92 2.31 -7.01
CA PRO A 132 15.22 3.04 -8.06
C PRO A 132 13.75 2.62 -8.22
N VAL A 133 13.47 1.31 -8.17
CA VAL A 133 12.11 0.77 -8.26
C VAL A 133 11.30 1.14 -7.03
N TRP A 134 11.89 1.04 -5.84
CA TRP A 134 11.25 1.43 -4.59
C TRP A 134 10.95 2.93 -4.53
N LEU A 135 11.79 3.79 -5.11
CA LEU A 135 11.51 5.24 -5.20
C LEU A 135 10.29 5.53 -6.09
N ILE A 136 10.14 4.81 -7.21
CA ILE A 136 8.94 4.91 -8.06
C ILE A 136 7.71 4.48 -7.27
N LEU A 137 7.80 3.36 -6.53
CA LEU A 137 6.72 2.90 -5.66
C LEU A 137 6.42 3.87 -4.51
N CYS A 138 7.43 4.52 -3.93
CA CYS A 138 7.23 5.56 -2.91
C CYS A 138 6.50 6.78 -3.49
N TYR A 139 6.81 7.19 -4.71
CA TYR A 139 6.08 8.26 -5.39
C TYR A 139 4.63 7.85 -5.68
N PHE A 140 4.44 6.63 -6.18
CA PHE A 140 3.10 6.08 -6.39
C PHE A 140 2.30 6.02 -5.07
N GLN A 141 2.92 5.59 -3.97
CA GLN A 141 2.32 5.57 -2.63
C GLN A 141 1.96 6.99 -2.14
N ASP A 142 2.75 8.02 -2.47
CA ASP A 142 2.44 9.42 -2.14
C ASP A 142 1.15 9.88 -2.85
N VAL A 143 1.03 9.59 -4.15
CA VAL A 143 -0.17 9.87 -4.96
C VAL A 143 -1.37 9.06 -4.49
N LEU A 144 -1.17 7.77 -4.19
CA LEU A 144 -2.23 6.88 -3.71
C LEU A 144 -2.75 7.33 -2.35
N SER A 145 -1.87 7.79 -1.45
CA SER A 145 -2.25 8.32 -0.14
C SER A 145 -3.13 9.57 -0.29
N ASP A 146 -2.77 10.48 -1.19
CA ASP A 146 -3.59 11.66 -1.50
C ASP A 146 -4.97 11.26 -2.04
N PHE A 147 -4.99 10.34 -3.00
CA PHE A 147 -6.23 9.83 -3.60
C PHE A 147 -7.15 9.22 -2.53
N LEU A 148 -6.66 8.28 -1.72
CA LEU A 148 -7.48 7.61 -0.70
C LEU A 148 -7.96 8.55 0.41
N LEU A 149 -7.15 9.55 0.77
CA LEU A 149 -7.54 10.59 1.72
C LEU A 149 -8.58 11.56 1.14
N SER A 150 -8.59 11.76 -0.18
CA SER A 150 -9.59 12.58 -0.87
C SER A 150 -10.97 11.91 -0.98
N LEU A 151 -11.05 10.58 -0.83
CA LEU A 151 -12.30 9.84 -0.97
C LEU A 151 -13.26 10.08 0.19
N GLN A 152 -14.51 10.39 -0.16
CA GLN A 152 -15.62 10.54 0.76
C GLN A 152 -16.73 9.55 0.43
N ILE A 153 -17.20 8.82 1.45
CA ILE A 153 -18.39 7.99 1.38
C ILE A 153 -19.61 8.90 1.55
N ARG A 154 -20.49 8.87 0.54
CA ARG A 154 -21.78 9.57 0.59
C ARG A 154 -22.87 8.56 0.97
N ILE A 155 -23.38 8.65 2.20
CA ILE A 155 -24.53 7.85 2.62
C ILE A 155 -25.78 8.54 2.09
N SER A 156 -26.39 7.97 1.04
CA SER A 156 -27.71 8.42 0.58
C SER A 156 -28.77 7.78 1.48
N GLY A 157 -29.28 8.55 2.44
CA GLY A 157 -30.40 8.10 3.26
C GLY A 157 -31.63 7.85 2.38
N ARG A 158 -32.07 6.60 2.28
CA ARG A 158 -33.46 6.29 1.93
C ARG A 158 -34.27 6.68 3.17
N GLN A 159 -35.02 7.77 3.09
CA GLN A 159 -36.07 8.04 4.07
C GLN A 159 -37.02 6.84 3.99
N GLU A 160 -37.01 5.98 5.01
CA GLU A 160 -38.11 5.05 5.23
C GLU A 160 -39.39 5.87 5.37
N GLU A 161 -40.40 5.48 4.60
CA GLU A 161 -41.72 6.08 4.54
C GLU A 161 -42.50 5.86 5.85
N GLU A 162 -42.05 6.42 6.97
CA GLU A 162 -42.73 6.31 8.27
C GLU A 162 -43.81 7.38 8.50
N LYS A 163 -44.31 8.06 7.44
CA LYS A 163 -45.26 9.18 7.62
C LYS A 163 -46.53 9.22 6.77
N LYS A 164 -47.01 8.12 6.18
CA LYS A 164 -48.31 8.13 5.47
C LYS A 164 -49.25 6.93 5.67
N GLN A 165 -49.17 6.21 6.78
CA GLN A 165 -50.21 5.21 7.08
C GLN A 165 -50.62 5.11 8.56
N CYS A 166 -50.57 6.22 9.30
CA CYS A 166 -51.38 6.42 10.49
C CYS A 166 -52.09 7.78 10.37
#